data_AF-A0A967L9V2-F1
#
_entry.id   AF-A0A967L9V2-F1
#
_cell.length_a   1.000
_cell.length_b   1.000
_cell.length_c   1.000
_cell.angle_alpha   90.00
_cell.angle_beta   90.00
_cell.angle_gamma   90.00
#
_symmetry.space_group_name_H-M   'P 1'
#
loop_
_entity.id
_entity.type
_entity.pdbx_description
1 polymer ?
#
loop_
_entity_poly.entity_id
_entity_poly.type
_entity_poly.pdbx_seq_one_letter_code
_entity_poly.pdbx_strand_id
1 'polypeptide(L)' 'AILKALGLKLREYPFGHGNEHRLTDGRWLVDSYHCSRYNTQTRRLTAPMFRKVMTRARTLARI' A
#
# COMPACT_ATOMS: atom_id res chain seq x y z
N ALA A 1 -1.92 -2.24 -11.11
CA ALA A 1 -1.78 -1.12 -12.05
C ALA A 1 -0.38 -0.51 -11.95
N ILE A 2 0.02 0.03 -10.78
CA ILE A 2 1.32 0.70 -10.58
C ILE A 2 2.52 -0.17 -10.97
N LEU A 3 2.64 -1.39 -10.45
CA LEU A 3 3.77 -2.28 -10.78
C LEU A 3 3.90 -2.55 -12.28
N LYS A 4 2.77 -2.76 -12.98
CA LYS A 4 2.76 -2.93 -14.44
C LYS A 4 3.21 -1.67 -15.17
N ALA A 5 2.76 -0.50 -14.74
CA ALA A 5 3.17 0.79 -15.31
C ALA A 5 4.67 1.06 -15.11
N LEU A 6 5.27 0.48 -14.07
CA LEU A 6 6.72 0.54 -13.79
C LEU A 6 7.51 -0.62 -14.43
N GLY A 7 6.88 -1.51 -15.21
CA GLY A 7 7.55 -2.66 -15.82
C GLY A 7 7.98 -3.75 -14.82
N LEU A 8 7.46 -3.73 -13.59
CA LEU A 8 7.84 -4.66 -12.52
C LEU A 8 6.94 -5.91 -12.49
N LYS A 9 7.52 -7.06 -12.10
CA LYS A 9 6.82 -8.34 -12.03
C LYS A 9 5.96 -8.42 -10.77
N LEU A 10 4.64 -8.56 -10.92
CA LEU A 10 3.69 -8.65 -9.81
C LEU A 10 4.02 -9.73 -8.77
N ARG A 11 4.59 -10.87 -9.19
CA ARG A 11 4.94 -11.98 -8.30
C ARG A 11 6.01 -11.62 -7.26
N GLU A 12 6.83 -10.62 -7.55
CA GLU A 12 7.91 -10.15 -6.66
C GLU A 12 7.39 -9.18 -5.61
N TYR A 13 6.16 -8.68 -5.79
CA TYR A 13 5.53 -7.66 -4.94
C TYR A 13 4.10 -8.11 -4.57
N PRO A 14 3.95 -9.17 -3.77
CA PRO A 14 2.65 -9.68 -3.39
C PRO A 14 1.88 -8.64 -2.57
N PHE A 15 0.63 -8.41 -2.97
CA PHE A 15 -0.25 -7.47 -2.29
C PHE A 15 -0.63 -7.97 -0.89
N GLY A 16 -0.54 -7.08 0.09
CA GLY A 16 -1.09 -7.28 1.44
C GLY A 16 -1.28 -5.95 2.13
N HIS A 17 -2.41 -5.72 2.81
CA HIS A 17 -2.63 -4.44 3.48
C HIS A 17 -1.53 -4.18 4.52
N GLY A 18 -0.82 -3.06 4.37
CA GLY A 18 0.33 -2.70 5.20
C GLY A 18 1.66 -3.28 4.74
N ASN A 19 1.71 -4.03 3.64
CA ASN A 19 2.99 -4.43 3.05
C ASN A 19 3.76 -3.21 2.55
N GLU A 20 5.07 -3.28 2.70
CA GLU A 20 6.02 -2.25 2.30
C GLU A 20 7.03 -2.90 1.36
N HIS A 21 7.13 -2.36 0.15
CA HIS A 21 8.03 -2.88 -0.87
C HIS A 21 9.02 -1.80 -1.27
N ARG A 22 10.31 -2.17 -1.30
CA ARG A 22 11.35 -1.33 -1.88
C ARG A 22 11.38 -1.57 -3.38
N LEU A 23 11.17 -0.51 -4.17
CA LEU A 23 11.27 -0.58 -5.62
C LEU A 23 12.73 -0.47 -6.07
N THR A 24 13.04 -0.94 -7.27
CA THR A 24 14.40 -0.97 -7.84
C THR A 24 15.02 0.41 -8.01
N ASP A 25 14.19 1.45 -8.12
CA ASP A 25 14.61 2.86 -8.23
C ASP A 25 14.71 3.57 -6.87
N GLY A 26 14.61 2.83 -5.76
CA GLY A 26 14.74 3.38 -4.41
C GLY A 26 13.48 4.05 -3.86
N ARG A 27 12.34 4.02 -4.57
CA ARG A 27 11.05 4.43 -4.02
C ARG A 27 10.47 3.35 -3.11
N TRP A 28 9.51 3.75 -2.29
CA TRP A 28 8.69 2.83 -1.49
C TRP A 28 7.30 2.70 -2.09
N LEU A 29 6.80 1.46 -2.16
CA LEU A 29 5.40 1.15 -2.43
C LEU A 29 4.79 0.60 -1.13
N VAL A 30 3.70 1.22 -0.67
CA VAL A 30 2.96 0.77 0.52
C VAL A 30 1.56 0.34 0.09
N ASP A 31 1.20 -0.87 0.45
CA ASP A 31 -0.06 -1.48 0.05
C ASP A 31 -1.18 -1.14 1.03
N SER A 32 -2.38 -0.84 0.51
CA SER A 32 -3.59 -0.75 1.32
C SER A 32 -4.77 -1.36 0.59
N TYR A 33 -5.71 -1.95 1.35
CA TYR A 33 -7.07 -2.10 0.85
C TYR A 33 -7.61 -0.74 0.39
N HIS A 34 -8.38 -0.78 -0.70
CA HIS A 34 -9.09 0.39 -1.19
C HIS A 34 -10.14 0.85 -0.17
N CYS A 35 -10.27 2.15 0.05
CA CYS A 35 -11.26 2.76 0.94
C CYS A 35 -12.69 2.75 0.36
N SER A 36 -13.08 1.65 -0.29
CA SER A 36 -14.44 1.47 -0.79
C SER A 36 -15.45 1.37 0.34
N ARG A 37 -16.72 1.65 0.01
CA ARG A 37 -17.86 1.40 0.90
C ARG A 37 -17.88 -0.05 1.41
N TYR A 38 -17.65 -1.02 0.53
CA TYR A 38 -17.61 -2.43 0.92
C TYR A 38 -16.57 -2.72 2.00
N ASN A 39 -15.31 -2.29 1.82
CA ASN A 39 -14.24 -2.58 2.78
C ASN A 39 -14.45 -1.87 4.13
N THR A 40 -14.97 -0.65 4.09
CA THR A 40 -15.21 0.13 5.32
C THR A 40 -16.44 -0.35 6.09
N GLN A 41 -17.55 -0.68 5.42
CA GLN A 41 -18.77 -1.17 6.06
C GLN A 41 -18.63 -2.60 6.61
N THR A 42 -17.90 -3.48 5.91
CA THR A 42 -17.61 -4.85 6.38
C THR A 42 -16.46 -4.91 7.40
N ARG A 43 -15.85 -3.77 7.74
CA ARG A 43 -14.66 -3.65 8.61
C ARG A 43 -13.42 -4.39 8.11
N ARG A 44 -13.38 -4.79 6.83
CA ARG A 44 -12.16 -5.27 6.18
C ARG A 44 -11.06 -4.21 6.14
N LEU A 45 -11.45 -2.93 6.14
CA LEU A 45 -10.57 -1.79 6.36
C LEU A 45 -11.19 -0.85 7.40
N THR A 46 -10.47 -0.57 8.48
CA THR A 46 -10.88 0.41 9.48
C THR A 46 -10.11 1.72 9.33
N ALA A 47 -10.66 2.83 9.84
CA ALA A 47 -9.97 4.12 9.81
C ALA A 47 -8.59 4.09 10.53
N PRO A 48 -8.43 3.44 11.71
CA PRO A 48 -7.11 3.28 12.33
C PRO A 48 -6.11 2.51 11.45
N MET A 49 -6.54 1.42 10.80
CA MET A 49 -5.70 0.66 9.86
C MET A 49 -5.22 1.53 8.71
N PHE A 50 -6.12 2.30 8.09
CA PHE A 50 -5.77 3.19 7.00
C PHE A 50 -4.81 4.31 7.43
N ARG A 51 -5.05 4.93 8.60
CA ARG A 51 -4.15 5.94 9.16
C ARG A 51 -2.75 5.38 9.44
N LYS A 52 -2.66 4.12 9.90
CA LYS A 52 -1.37 3.44 10.10
C LYS A 52 -0.59 3.34 8.79
N VAL A 53 -1.24 2.94 7.70
CA VAL A 53 -0.61 2.87 6.37
C VAL A 53 -0.14 4.25 5.90
N MET A 54 -0.96 5.29 6.02
CA MET A 54 -0.57 6.64 5.61
C MET A 54 0.59 7.20 6.46
N THR A 55 0.62 6.90 7.76
CA THR A 55 1.72 7.28 8.65
C THR A 55 3.03 6.59 8.27
N ARG A 56 2.95 5.30 7.89
CA ARG A 56 4.10 4.55 7.37
C ARG A 56 4.59 5.14 6.04
N ALA A 57 3.69 5.43 5.10
CA ALA A 57 4.04 6.07 3.84
C ALA A 57 4.76 7.42 4.07
N ARG A 58 4.25 8.26 4.98
CA ARG A 58 4.90 9.53 5.38
C ARG A 58 6.32 9.30 5.92
N THR A 59 6.46 8.37 6.85
CA THR A 59 7.77 8.02 7.47
C THR A 59 8.78 7.58 6.41
N LEU A 60 8.37 6.72 5.48
CA LEU A 60 9.21 6.18 4.42
C LEU A 60 9.57 7.22 3.36
N ALA A 61 8.67 8.17 3.09
CA ALA A 61 8.90 9.30 2.21
C ALA A 61 9.77 10.41 2.84
N ARG A 62 10.02 10.34 4.15
CA ARG A 62 10.80 11.33 4.91
C ARG A 62 10.23 12.75 4.80
N ILE A 63 8.91 12.86 4.80
CA ILE A 63 8.14 14.12 4.82
C ILE A 63 7.28 14.21 6.07
#